data_AF-A0A954PCT0-F1
#
_entry.id   AF-A0A954PCT0-F1
#
_cell.length_a   1.000
_cell.length_b   1.000
_cell.length_c   1.000
_cell.angle_alpha   90.00
_cell.angle_beta   90.00
_cell.angle_gamma   90.00
#
_symmetry.space_group_name_H-M   'P 1'
#
loop_
_entity.id
_entity.type
_entity.pdbx_description
1 polymer ?
#
loop_
_entity_poly.entity_id
_entity_poly.type
_entity_poly.pdbx_seq_one_letter_code
_entity_poly.pdbx_strand_id
1 'polypeptide(L)'
;MGPDLQRLPCLPWLLLFVASLGVGPVANGQETNKWIYRGKEIVADFVRVTDNGVVLRNASGKEAEVPFSDLDLKSHLQALKLADPEAFSKPLIKADVPAEIAEPEFTLDPAELLKSPFSANTSIEEYLSKIKEDVEKRNWFILWHCLPNKMQTDTALLVEKAADKLGSSAVTQVRTIMGNLNTIVRDKHEYIMAHPLVTAQPELAAELEKIWPSFAGLVAALAAEDLWQPENFKKENVPTFLAKFIAATAPYSVQLDAHTSQMVERLTGQPSNNKLDYRILSQSNGNAEVELLAGPITSPKLTLRKTGNQWIPGKEMSDMRQALDKALASVDSVDNSVASRVQLALIAINGAVGSLADANSQQDFNEKAQTLIDLFKTLAPENGPGGAPNGGQGPRGGRRGGGRGGP
;
A
#
# COMPACT_ATOMS: atom_id res chain seq x y z
N MET A 1 5.90 -20.78 13.77
CA MET A 1 6.64 -19.61 13.27
C MET A 1 5.60 -18.57 12.90
N GLY A 2 5.28 -17.68 13.84
CA GLY A 2 4.24 -16.65 13.64
C GLY A 2 4.84 -15.38 13.07
N PRO A 3 4.09 -14.60 12.27
CA PRO A 3 4.58 -13.36 11.71
C PRO A 3 4.71 -12.28 12.79
N ASP A 4 5.81 -11.53 12.69
CA ASP A 4 6.23 -10.46 13.58
C ASP A 4 5.36 -9.21 13.32
N LEU A 5 4.17 -9.17 13.93
CA LEU A 5 3.18 -8.07 13.86
C LEU A 5 3.49 -6.90 14.82
N GLN A 6 4.74 -6.77 15.30
CA GLN A 6 5.16 -5.81 16.34
C GLN A 6 5.32 -4.34 15.89
N ARG A 7 4.67 -3.88 14.81
CA ARG A 7 4.76 -2.48 14.37
C ARG A 7 3.37 -1.87 14.30
N LEU A 8 3.11 -0.89 15.18
CA LEU A 8 1.91 -0.07 15.20
C LEU A 8 1.46 0.29 13.76
N PRO A 9 0.21 -0.02 13.36
CA PRO A 9 -0.12 -0.26 11.95
C PRO A 9 -0.41 1.00 11.12
N CYS A 10 -0.07 2.22 11.52
CA CYS A 10 -0.61 3.42 10.84
C CYS A 10 0.44 4.37 10.26
N LEU A 11 1.56 4.61 10.96
CA LEU A 11 2.68 5.36 10.38
C LEU A 11 3.51 4.57 9.33
N PRO A 12 3.62 3.23 9.41
CA PRO A 12 4.31 2.46 8.40
C PRO A 12 3.67 2.56 7.03
N TRP A 13 2.36 2.83 6.86
CA TRP A 13 1.74 2.84 5.52
C TRP A 13 2.16 4.02 4.65
N LEU A 14 2.34 5.22 5.23
CA LEU A 14 2.85 6.37 4.49
C LEU A 14 4.33 6.18 4.11
N LEU A 15 5.11 5.59 5.02
CA LEU A 15 6.51 5.21 4.77
C LEU A 15 6.64 3.96 3.89
N LEU A 16 5.68 3.03 3.91
CA LEU A 16 5.61 1.83 3.08
C LEU A 16 5.21 2.20 1.67
N PHE A 17 4.30 3.14 1.44
CA PHE A 17 3.97 3.56 0.07
C PHE A 17 5.19 4.16 -0.64
N VAL A 18 6.07 4.85 0.10
CA VAL A 18 7.35 5.39 -0.41
C VAL A 18 8.45 4.32 -0.44
N ALA A 19 8.49 3.38 0.52
CA ALA A 19 9.54 2.35 0.64
C ALA A 19 9.25 1.03 -0.12
N SER A 20 8.00 0.74 -0.49
CA SER A 20 7.60 -0.44 -1.27
C SER A 20 7.86 -0.27 -2.76
N LEU A 21 8.31 0.91 -3.19
CA LEU A 21 8.78 1.19 -4.55
C LEU A 21 10.24 0.73 -4.78
N GLY A 22 10.70 -0.26 -4.01
CA GLY A 22 12.00 -0.91 -4.21
C GLY A 22 12.01 -1.74 -5.50
N VAL A 23 12.22 -1.09 -6.64
CA VAL A 23 12.30 -1.72 -7.97
C VAL A 23 13.76 -2.09 -8.29
N GLY A 24 13.98 -3.38 -8.57
CA GLY A 24 15.21 -3.93 -9.17
C GLY A 24 15.56 -3.30 -10.53
N PRO A 25 16.75 -3.57 -11.09
CA PRO A 25 17.32 -2.78 -12.20
C PRO A 25 16.67 -3.10 -13.56
N VAL A 26 16.34 -2.05 -14.32
CA VAL A 26 15.92 -2.01 -15.74
C VAL A 26 16.22 -0.62 -16.33
N ALA A 27 16.65 -0.58 -17.58
CA ALA A 27 17.25 0.55 -18.30
C ALA A 27 16.24 1.49 -19.02
N ASN A 28 16.73 2.70 -19.36
CA ASN A 28 15.99 3.86 -19.89
C ASN A 28 15.75 3.85 -21.41
N GLY A 29 14.65 4.51 -21.82
CA GLY A 29 14.49 5.13 -23.16
C GLY A 29 13.18 4.81 -23.86
N GLN A 30 12.38 5.83 -24.20
CA GLN A 30 11.23 5.71 -25.11
C GLN A 30 11.71 5.99 -26.53
N GLU A 31 11.81 4.93 -27.33
CA GLU A 31 11.62 4.96 -28.77
C GLU A 31 10.57 3.89 -29.06
N THR A 32 9.57 4.18 -29.90
CA THR A 32 8.44 3.27 -30.22
C THR A 32 8.86 1.98 -30.92
N ASN A 33 10.17 1.84 -31.18
CA ASN A 33 10.77 0.71 -31.85
C ASN A 33 11.76 -0.01 -30.90
N LYS A 34 11.86 0.37 -29.62
CA LYS A 34 12.69 -0.30 -28.62
C LYS A 34 11.86 -1.27 -27.79
N TRP A 35 12.30 -2.53 -27.78
CA TRP A 35 11.71 -3.63 -27.01
C TRP A 35 12.76 -4.21 -26.07
N ILE A 36 12.36 -4.74 -24.94
CA ILE A 36 13.26 -5.43 -24.01
C ILE A 36 12.90 -6.91 -24.03
N TYR A 37 13.79 -7.72 -24.60
CA TYR A 37 13.68 -9.17 -24.74
C TYR A 37 14.79 -9.84 -23.92
N ARG A 38 14.41 -10.64 -22.91
CA ARG A 38 15.34 -11.33 -21.99
C ARG A 38 16.40 -10.38 -21.39
N GLY A 39 15.95 -9.20 -20.97
CA GLY A 39 16.79 -8.16 -20.38
C GLY A 39 17.72 -7.44 -21.36
N LYS A 40 17.60 -7.70 -22.68
CA LYS A 40 18.35 -7.00 -23.72
C LYS A 40 17.41 -6.09 -24.50
N GLU A 41 17.82 -4.84 -24.64
CA GLU A 41 17.16 -3.89 -25.53
C GLU A 41 17.40 -4.30 -26.99
N ILE A 42 16.33 -4.37 -27.77
CA ILE A 42 16.35 -4.64 -29.21
C ILE A 42 15.56 -3.54 -29.92
N VAL A 43 16.02 -3.14 -31.11
CA VAL A 43 15.30 -2.21 -31.97
C VAL A 43 14.57 -2.99 -33.06
N ALA A 44 13.24 -2.93 -33.07
CA ALA A 44 12.39 -3.61 -34.02
C ALA A 44 11.04 -2.87 -34.17
N ASP A 45 10.38 -3.06 -35.30
CA ASP A 45 9.04 -2.55 -35.57
C ASP A 45 8.00 -3.60 -35.15
N PHE A 46 6.91 -3.14 -34.54
CA PHE A 46 5.76 -3.99 -34.27
C PHE A 46 5.12 -4.45 -35.59
N VAL A 47 4.82 -5.75 -35.70
CA VAL A 47 4.09 -6.29 -36.85
C VAL A 47 2.68 -6.73 -36.45
N ARG A 48 2.58 -7.61 -35.45
CA ARG A 48 1.31 -8.20 -34.97
C ARG A 48 1.51 -8.88 -33.63
N VAL A 49 0.41 -9.13 -32.91
CA VAL A 49 0.35 -10.05 -31.77
C VAL A 49 -0.09 -11.43 -32.23
N THR A 50 0.44 -12.48 -31.61
CA THR A 50 0.04 -13.89 -31.75
C THR A 50 -0.46 -14.42 -30.40
N ASP A 51 -1.00 -15.63 -30.38
CA ASP A 51 -1.47 -16.26 -29.14
C ASP A 51 -0.37 -16.40 -28.07
N ASN A 52 0.90 -16.49 -28.48
CA ASN A 52 2.03 -16.75 -27.59
C ASN A 52 2.95 -15.53 -27.38
N GLY A 53 2.77 -14.44 -28.13
CA GLY A 53 3.74 -13.36 -28.12
C GLY A 53 3.47 -12.23 -29.10
N VAL A 54 4.54 -11.53 -29.46
CA VAL A 54 4.51 -10.45 -30.45
C VAL A 54 5.50 -10.74 -31.56
N VAL A 55 5.10 -10.48 -32.80
CA VAL A 55 5.99 -10.55 -33.95
C VAL A 55 6.61 -9.18 -34.17
N LEU A 56 7.93 -9.14 -34.09
CA LEU A 56 8.75 -7.95 -34.27
C LEU A 56 9.58 -8.07 -35.54
N ARG A 57 9.71 -6.98 -36.29
CA ARG A 57 10.53 -6.91 -37.50
C ARG A 57 11.78 -6.09 -37.22
N ASN A 58 12.95 -6.70 -37.36
CA ASN A 58 14.21 -5.99 -37.14
C ASN A 58 14.58 -5.08 -38.34
N ALA A 59 15.66 -4.31 -38.21
CA ALA A 59 16.14 -3.41 -39.27
C ALA A 59 16.52 -4.12 -40.59
N SER A 60 16.83 -5.42 -40.57
CA SER A 60 17.09 -6.21 -41.78
C SER A 60 15.80 -6.72 -42.45
N GLY A 61 14.62 -6.33 -41.95
CA GLY A 61 13.32 -6.78 -42.44
C GLY A 61 12.93 -8.20 -42.03
N LYS A 62 13.70 -8.84 -41.15
CA LYS A 62 13.44 -10.20 -40.68
C LYS A 62 12.44 -10.14 -39.51
N GLU A 63 11.37 -10.91 -39.62
CA GLU A 63 10.40 -11.09 -38.55
C GLU A 63 10.85 -12.18 -37.57
N ALA A 64 10.63 -11.93 -36.29
CA ALA A 64 10.82 -12.90 -35.22
C ALA A 64 9.65 -12.80 -34.23
N GLU A 65 9.10 -13.96 -33.86
CA GLU A 65 8.14 -14.04 -32.79
C GLU A 65 8.88 -14.03 -31.45
N VAL A 66 8.47 -13.12 -30.58
CA VAL A 66 9.01 -12.93 -29.24
C VAL A 66 7.90 -13.30 -28.25
N PRO A 67 8.08 -14.38 -27.45
CA PRO A 67 7.08 -14.77 -26.47
C PRO A 67 6.82 -13.65 -25.46
N PHE A 68 5.56 -13.47 -25.04
CA PHE A 68 5.22 -12.48 -24.03
C PHE A 68 5.94 -12.70 -22.70
N SER A 69 6.22 -13.97 -22.37
CA SER A 69 6.98 -14.36 -21.17
C SER A 69 8.44 -13.91 -21.20
N ASP A 70 8.99 -13.64 -22.39
CA ASP A 70 10.37 -13.18 -22.57
C ASP A 70 10.47 -11.65 -22.71
N LEU A 71 9.33 -10.95 -22.81
CA LEU A 71 9.27 -9.51 -22.83
C LEU A 71 9.21 -8.95 -21.41
N ASP A 72 9.78 -7.76 -21.23
CA ASP A 72 9.46 -6.97 -20.05
C ASP A 72 8.04 -6.37 -20.13
N LEU A 73 7.55 -5.92 -18.99
CA LEU A 73 6.19 -5.40 -18.84
C LEU A 73 5.90 -4.20 -19.77
N LYS A 74 6.88 -3.33 -20.00
CA LYS A 74 6.76 -2.18 -20.90
C LYS A 74 6.54 -2.63 -22.33
N SER A 75 7.36 -3.56 -22.81
CA SER A 75 7.30 -4.10 -24.17
C SER A 75 6.03 -4.92 -24.39
N HIS A 76 5.56 -5.62 -23.34
CA HIS A 76 4.30 -6.33 -23.35
C HIS A 76 3.11 -5.36 -23.55
N LEU A 77 3.01 -4.31 -22.73
CA LEU A 77 1.92 -3.34 -22.85
C LEU A 77 1.99 -2.53 -24.14
N GLN A 78 3.20 -2.25 -24.63
CA GLN A 78 3.40 -1.66 -25.95
C GLN A 78 2.86 -2.56 -27.06
N ALA A 79 3.11 -3.88 -27.00
CA ALA A 79 2.54 -4.83 -27.94
C ALA A 79 1.01 -4.82 -27.89
N LEU A 80 0.40 -4.84 -26.71
CA LEU A 80 -1.06 -4.81 -26.56
C LEU A 80 -1.68 -3.51 -27.11
N LYS A 81 -1.08 -2.36 -26.79
CA LYS A 81 -1.54 -1.06 -27.27
C LYS A 81 -1.43 -0.93 -28.80
N LEU A 82 -0.37 -1.47 -29.38
CA LEU A 82 -0.18 -1.45 -30.84
C LEU A 82 -1.06 -2.48 -31.56
N ALA A 83 -1.43 -3.56 -30.89
CA ALA A 83 -2.30 -4.60 -31.44
C ALA A 83 -3.76 -4.16 -31.53
N ASP A 84 -4.27 -3.48 -30.51
CA ASP A 84 -5.64 -2.99 -30.48
C ASP A 84 -5.69 -1.53 -29.98
N PRO A 85 -5.35 -0.55 -30.83
CA PRO A 85 -5.40 0.86 -30.46
C PRO A 85 -6.83 1.30 -30.08
N GLU A 86 -7.85 0.65 -30.65
CA GLU A 86 -9.25 0.98 -30.43
C GLU A 86 -9.74 0.54 -29.05
N ALA A 87 -9.28 -0.60 -28.52
CA ALA A 87 -9.57 -1.01 -27.14
C ALA A 87 -9.11 0.04 -26.12
N PHE A 88 -8.06 0.81 -26.42
CA PHE A 88 -7.58 1.91 -25.59
C PHE A 88 -8.20 3.28 -25.95
N SER A 89 -9.07 3.33 -26.96
CA SER A 89 -9.64 4.58 -27.49
C SER A 89 -11.18 4.62 -27.44
N LYS A 90 -11.87 3.52 -27.10
CA LYS A 90 -13.34 3.48 -27.05
C LYS A 90 -13.87 4.17 -25.79
N PRO A 91 -14.93 5.00 -25.90
CA PRO A 91 -15.59 5.60 -24.74
C PRO A 91 -16.29 4.51 -23.90
N LEU A 92 -16.00 4.54 -22.60
CA LEU A 92 -16.52 3.68 -21.54
C LEU A 92 -18.05 3.46 -21.64
N ILE A 93 -18.48 2.19 -21.82
CA ILE A 93 -19.88 1.81 -21.58
C ILE A 93 -20.07 1.73 -20.06
N LYS A 94 -20.87 2.67 -19.53
CA LYS A 94 -21.25 2.71 -18.12
C LYS A 94 -22.10 1.48 -17.79
N ALA A 95 -21.85 0.87 -16.63
CA ALA A 95 -22.79 -0.10 -16.07
C ALA A 95 -24.13 0.59 -15.81
N ASP A 96 -25.23 -0.16 -15.99
CA ASP A 96 -26.59 0.41 -15.96
C ASP A 96 -26.98 0.92 -14.56
N VAL A 97 -26.32 0.46 -13.49
CA VAL A 97 -26.48 0.99 -12.12
C VAL A 97 -25.14 0.96 -11.36
N PRO A 98 -24.53 2.11 -11.03
CA PRO A 98 -23.36 2.17 -10.15
C PRO A 98 -23.69 1.63 -8.76
N ALA A 99 -22.72 0.96 -8.12
CA ALA A 99 -22.88 0.49 -6.74
C ALA A 99 -23.27 1.64 -5.79
N GLU A 100 -24.16 1.32 -4.86
CA GLU A 100 -24.54 2.22 -3.79
C GLU A 100 -23.33 2.52 -2.89
N ILE A 101 -23.16 3.79 -2.54
CA ILE A 101 -22.15 4.22 -1.56
C ILE A 101 -22.88 4.45 -0.24
N ALA A 102 -22.39 3.84 0.83
CA ALA A 102 -22.93 4.08 2.16
C ALA A 102 -22.82 5.56 2.52
N GLU A 103 -23.85 6.17 3.09
CA GLU A 103 -23.70 7.50 3.67
C GLU A 103 -22.84 7.41 4.95
N PRO A 104 -21.82 8.26 5.13
CA PRO A 104 -20.98 8.22 6.30
C PRO A 104 -21.77 8.63 7.56
N GLU A 105 -21.70 7.83 8.62
CA GLU A 105 -22.40 8.09 9.90
C GLU A 105 -21.86 9.32 10.65
N PHE A 106 -20.63 9.71 10.35
CA PHE A 106 -20.00 10.90 10.91
C PHE A 106 -19.05 11.52 9.88
N THR A 107 -18.66 12.76 10.11
CA THR A 107 -17.66 13.47 9.30
C THR A 107 -16.60 14.08 10.21
N LEU A 108 -15.36 14.15 9.74
CA LEU A 108 -14.31 14.91 10.39
C LEU A 108 -14.08 16.21 9.61
N ASP A 109 -13.81 17.31 10.31
CA ASP A 109 -13.41 18.56 9.68
C ASP A 109 -11.88 18.60 9.54
N PRO A 110 -11.33 18.63 8.30
CA PRO A 110 -9.89 18.75 8.08
C PRO A 110 -9.24 19.94 8.80
N ALA A 111 -9.96 21.06 8.93
CA ALA A 111 -9.43 22.26 9.59
C ALA A 111 -9.28 22.07 11.10
N GLU A 112 -10.19 21.32 11.73
CA GLU A 112 -10.08 20.95 13.14
C GLU A 112 -8.98 19.91 13.36
N LEU A 113 -8.78 18.97 12.43
CA LEU A 113 -7.69 17.99 12.51
C LEU A 113 -6.31 18.65 12.57
N LEU A 114 -6.12 19.77 11.88
CA LEU A 114 -4.84 20.50 11.89
C LEU A 114 -4.49 21.13 13.25
N LYS A 115 -5.46 21.29 14.15
CA LYS A 115 -5.23 21.86 15.48
C LYS A 115 -4.76 20.75 16.43
N SER A 116 -3.57 20.92 17.01
CA SER A 116 -3.08 19.99 18.04
C SER A 116 -4.03 19.97 19.24
N PRO A 117 -4.54 18.79 19.66
CA PRO A 117 -5.35 18.70 20.87
C PRO A 117 -4.50 18.75 22.14
N PHE A 118 -3.17 18.70 22.02
CA PHE A 118 -2.26 18.66 23.15
C PHE A 118 -1.69 20.04 23.49
N SER A 119 -1.57 20.29 24.79
CA SER A 119 -1.01 21.51 25.38
C SER A 119 0.13 21.19 26.35
N ALA A 120 0.88 22.20 26.79
CA ALA A 120 1.96 22.03 27.77
C ALA A 120 1.47 21.42 29.10
N ASN A 121 0.18 21.59 29.42
CA ASN A 121 -0.42 21.12 30.67
C ASN A 121 -1.12 19.77 30.53
N THR A 122 -1.21 19.20 29.33
CA THR A 122 -1.85 17.90 29.11
C THR A 122 -1.19 16.81 29.96
N SER A 123 -1.99 16.15 30.79
CA SER A 123 -1.60 14.98 31.60
C SER A 123 -1.35 13.76 30.71
N ILE A 124 -0.75 12.69 31.26
CA ILE A 124 -0.57 11.46 30.46
C ILE A 124 -1.90 10.76 30.21
N GLU A 125 -2.82 10.81 31.19
CA GLU A 125 -4.16 10.26 31.12
C GLU A 125 -4.96 10.91 29.98
N GLU A 126 -4.99 12.25 29.93
CA GLU A 126 -5.65 13.01 28.86
C GLU A 126 -5.01 12.72 27.50
N TYR A 127 -3.67 12.64 27.45
CA TYR A 127 -2.93 12.36 26.23
C TYR A 127 -3.29 10.99 25.63
N LEU A 128 -3.22 9.94 26.44
CA LEU A 128 -3.55 8.57 26.02
C LEU A 128 -5.04 8.39 25.73
N SER A 129 -5.91 9.01 26.54
CA SER A 129 -7.36 9.00 26.30
C SER A 129 -7.69 9.61 24.94
N LYS A 130 -7.06 10.74 24.60
CA LYS A 130 -7.29 11.40 23.31
C LYS A 130 -6.78 10.58 22.13
N ILE A 131 -5.60 9.98 22.25
CA ILE A 131 -5.07 9.07 21.22
C ILE A 131 -6.02 7.89 21.03
N LYS A 132 -6.48 7.26 22.12
CA LYS A 132 -7.45 6.16 22.05
C LYS A 132 -8.73 6.58 21.34
N GLU A 133 -9.34 7.69 21.75
CA GLU A 133 -10.56 8.22 21.15
C GLU A 133 -10.41 8.46 19.64
N ASP A 134 -9.33 9.13 19.22
CA ASP A 134 -9.12 9.44 17.81
C ASP A 134 -8.79 8.18 16.99
N VAL A 135 -8.04 7.22 17.53
CA VAL A 135 -7.75 5.93 16.89
C VAL A 135 -9.02 5.08 16.70
N GLU A 136 -9.91 5.07 17.70
CA GLU A 136 -11.22 4.41 17.61
C GLU A 136 -12.10 5.03 16.53
N LYS A 137 -12.00 6.35 16.33
CA LYS A 137 -12.67 7.09 15.22
C LYS A 137 -11.93 6.99 13.89
N ARG A 138 -10.86 6.18 13.80
CA ARG A 138 -9.95 6.09 12.64
C ARG A 138 -9.35 7.45 12.22
N ASN A 139 -9.35 8.42 13.13
CA ASN A 139 -8.65 9.69 12.97
C ASN A 139 -7.14 9.48 13.23
N TRP A 140 -6.44 8.89 12.26
CA TRP A 140 -5.00 8.64 12.37
C TRP A 140 -4.14 9.90 12.34
N PHE A 141 -4.73 11.07 12.04
CA PHE A 141 -4.03 12.35 12.08
C PHE A 141 -3.54 12.71 13.49
N ILE A 142 -4.15 12.14 14.54
CA ILE A 142 -3.63 12.28 15.91
C ILE A 142 -2.17 11.87 16.05
N LEU A 143 -1.71 10.90 15.27
CA LEU A 143 -0.32 10.44 15.28
C LEU A 143 0.64 11.49 14.73
N TRP A 144 0.19 12.36 13.81
CA TRP A 144 0.97 13.52 13.37
C TRP A 144 1.26 14.45 14.54
N HIS A 145 0.26 14.72 15.37
CA HIS A 145 0.39 15.53 16.59
C HIS A 145 1.25 14.88 17.68
N CYS A 146 1.53 13.58 17.58
CA CYS A 146 2.45 12.88 18.47
C CYS A 146 3.92 12.99 18.02
N LEU A 147 4.19 13.39 16.77
CA LEU A 147 5.54 13.54 16.26
C LEU A 147 6.19 14.84 16.77
N PRO A 148 7.47 14.83 17.17
CA PRO A 148 8.22 16.06 17.40
C PRO A 148 8.22 16.96 16.14
N ASN A 149 8.19 18.29 16.31
CA ASN A 149 8.11 19.25 15.19
C ASN A 149 9.17 19.02 14.10
N LYS A 150 10.40 18.66 14.49
CA LYS A 150 11.46 18.34 13.53
C LYS A 150 11.11 17.11 12.69
N MET A 151 10.53 16.07 13.29
CA MET A 151 10.10 14.87 12.58
C MET A 151 8.92 15.17 11.65
N GLN A 152 7.94 15.96 12.08
CA GLN A 152 6.86 16.44 11.19
C GLN A 152 7.42 17.15 9.95
N THR A 153 8.35 18.09 10.18
CA THR A 153 9.02 18.86 9.11
C THR A 153 9.79 17.94 8.15
N ASP A 154 10.53 16.98 8.68
CA ASP A 154 11.36 16.07 7.89
C ASP A 154 10.52 15.00 7.17
N THR A 155 9.40 14.57 7.74
CA THR A 155 8.42 13.69 7.06
C THR A 155 7.78 14.43 5.88
N ALA A 156 7.38 15.69 6.06
CA ALA A 156 6.86 16.49 4.97
C ALA A 156 7.91 16.73 3.87
N LEU A 157 9.17 16.96 4.25
CA LEU A 157 10.30 17.07 3.30
C LEU A 157 10.54 15.75 2.55
N LEU A 158 10.42 14.60 3.22
CA LEU A 158 10.56 13.29 2.56
C LEU A 158 9.50 13.10 1.47
N VAL A 159 8.24 13.46 1.76
CA VAL A 159 7.14 13.37 0.79
C VAL A 159 7.39 14.28 -0.41
N GLU A 160 7.80 15.53 -0.18
CA GLU A 160 8.15 16.49 -1.23
C GLU A 160 9.29 15.96 -2.10
N LYS A 161 10.41 15.55 -1.50
CA LYS A 161 11.53 14.98 -2.25
C LYS A 161 11.14 13.76 -3.06
N ALA A 162 10.31 12.87 -2.52
CA ALA A 162 9.84 11.70 -3.25
C ALA A 162 8.97 12.10 -4.45
N ALA A 163 8.05 13.05 -4.27
CA ALA A 163 7.23 13.58 -5.35
C ALA A 163 8.06 14.27 -6.44
N ASP A 164 9.06 15.06 -6.05
CA ASP A 164 9.97 15.74 -6.98
C ASP A 164 10.80 14.75 -7.81
N LYS A 165 11.32 13.70 -7.16
CA LYS A 165 12.10 12.64 -7.83
C LYS A 165 11.27 11.84 -8.83
N LEU A 166 10.00 11.60 -8.51
CA LEU A 166 9.08 10.87 -9.40
C LEU A 166 8.45 11.77 -10.47
N GLY A 167 8.36 13.08 -10.21
CA GLY A 167 7.74 14.07 -11.09
C GLY A 167 6.21 14.05 -11.06
N SER A 168 5.61 15.14 -11.56
CA SER A 168 4.14 15.32 -11.61
C SER A 168 3.40 14.24 -12.42
N SER A 169 4.09 13.61 -13.39
CA SER A 169 3.55 12.47 -14.14
C SER A 169 3.22 11.30 -13.23
N ALA A 170 4.04 11.00 -12.22
CA ALA A 170 3.76 9.90 -11.30
C ALA A 170 2.52 10.17 -10.44
N VAL A 171 2.38 11.40 -9.93
CA VAL A 171 1.17 11.83 -9.19
C VAL A 171 -0.08 11.70 -10.07
N THR A 172 0.03 12.11 -11.34
CA THR A 172 -1.05 11.96 -12.32
C THR A 172 -1.41 10.49 -12.53
N GLN A 173 -0.43 9.60 -12.64
CA GLN A 173 -0.67 8.16 -12.80
C GLN A 173 -1.33 7.56 -11.55
N VAL A 174 -0.92 7.94 -10.34
CA VAL A 174 -1.58 7.51 -9.10
C VAL A 174 -3.03 7.97 -9.09
N ARG A 175 -3.30 9.24 -9.44
CA ARG A 175 -4.67 9.76 -9.59
C ARG A 175 -5.49 8.91 -10.56
N THR A 176 -4.94 8.59 -11.73
CA THR A 176 -5.64 7.75 -12.73
C THR A 176 -5.90 6.34 -12.21
N ILE A 177 -4.93 5.71 -11.54
CA ILE A 177 -5.10 4.41 -10.90
C ILE A 177 -6.25 4.45 -9.89
N MET A 178 -6.28 5.46 -9.01
CA MET A 178 -7.35 5.59 -8.01
C MET A 178 -8.71 5.83 -8.67
N GLY A 179 -8.77 6.64 -9.72
CA GLY A 179 -9.99 6.83 -10.51
C GLY A 179 -10.49 5.53 -11.14
N ASN A 180 -9.60 4.74 -11.75
CA ASN A 180 -9.95 3.46 -12.35
C ASN A 180 -10.36 2.43 -11.28
N LEU A 181 -9.70 2.40 -10.12
CA LEU A 181 -10.12 1.56 -8.99
C LEU A 181 -11.53 1.90 -8.51
N ASN A 182 -11.85 3.19 -8.41
CA ASN A 182 -13.20 3.63 -8.08
C ASN A 182 -14.23 3.20 -9.14
N THR A 183 -13.90 3.29 -10.43
CA THR A 183 -14.74 2.75 -11.51
C THR A 183 -14.93 1.23 -11.38
N ILE A 184 -13.87 0.47 -11.10
CA ILE A 184 -13.98 -0.98 -10.91
C ILE A 184 -14.91 -1.31 -9.75
N VAL A 185 -14.71 -0.68 -8.59
CA VAL A 185 -15.49 -1.00 -7.38
C VAL A 185 -16.95 -0.58 -7.53
N ARG A 186 -17.21 0.55 -8.20
CA ARG A 186 -18.58 1.07 -8.36
C ARG A 186 -19.31 0.46 -9.54
N ASP A 187 -18.68 0.47 -10.71
CA ASP A 187 -19.36 0.14 -11.97
C ASP A 187 -19.16 -1.33 -12.35
N LYS A 188 -18.14 -2.01 -11.83
CA LYS A 188 -17.89 -3.44 -12.09
C LYS A 188 -18.24 -4.34 -10.91
N HIS A 189 -19.07 -3.85 -9.99
CA HIS A 189 -19.53 -4.60 -8.82
C HIS A 189 -20.10 -5.98 -9.18
N GLU A 190 -21.03 -6.03 -10.14
CA GLU A 190 -21.64 -7.30 -10.59
C GLU A 190 -20.59 -8.27 -11.12
N TYR A 191 -19.59 -7.75 -11.85
CA TYR A 191 -18.52 -8.59 -12.40
C TYR A 191 -17.62 -9.16 -11.32
N ILE A 192 -17.35 -8.38 -10.27
CA ILE A 192 -16.57 -8.82 -9.12
C ILE A 192 -17.33 -9.90 -8.35
N MET A 193 -18.63 -9.69 -8.08
CA MET A 193 -19.45 -10.65 -7.34
C MET A 193 -19.68 -11.96 -8.11
N ALA A 194 -19.72 -11.90 -9.44
CA ALA A 194 -19.81 -13.08 -10.30
C ALA A 194 -18.45 -13.74 -10.60
N HIS A 195 -17.33 -13.19 -10.11
CA HIS A 195 -16.01 -13.76 -10.37
C HIS A 195 -15.89 -15.18 -9.76
N PRO A 196 -15.24 -16.15 -10.45
CA PRO A 196 -15.13 -17.53 -9.96
C PRO A 196 -14.55 -17.69 -8.54
N LEU A 197 -13.59 -16.83 -8.16
CA LEU A 197 -13.00 -16.84 -6.82
C LEU A 197 -13.98 -16.43 -5.72
N VAL A 198 -14.95 -15.56 -6.03
CA VAL A 198 -15.97 -15.09 -5.08
C VAL A 198 -17.11 -16.10 -5.02
N THR A 199 -17.61 -16.52 -6.17
CA THR A 199 -18.72 -17.49 -6.27
C THR A 199 -18.36 -18.88 -5.75
N ALA A 200 -17.08 -19.25 -5.77
CA ALA A 200 -16.60 -20.48 -5.12
C ALA A 200 -16.79 -20.48 -3.59
N GLN A 201 -17.06 -19.33 -2.97
CA GLN A 201 -17.28 -19.18 -1.53
C GLN A 201 -18.55 -18.37 -1.25
N PRO A 202 -19.75 -19.00 -1.29
CA PRO A 202 -21.02 -18.30 -1.18
C PRO A 202 -21.19 -17.49 0.12
N GLU A 203 -20.65 -17.99 1.23
CA GLU A 203 -20.64 -17.26 2.51
C GLU A 203 -19.80 -15.98 2.43
N LEU A 204 -18.62 -16.05 1.80
CA LEU A 204 -17.79 -14.88 1.57
C LEU A 204 -18.48 -13.87 0.65
N ALA A 205 -19.10 -14.34 -0.43
CA ALA A 205 -19.85 -13.47 -1.35
C ALA A 205 -20.96 -12.70 -0.63
N ALA A 206 -21.76 -13.38 0.21
CA ALA A 206 -22.82 -12.74 0.99
C ALA A 206 -22.31 -11.73 2.02
N GLU A 207 -21.10 -11.93 2.56
CA GLU A 207 -20.46 -10.97 3.47
C GLU A 207 -19.82 -9.80 2.73
N LEU A 208 -19.20 -10.05 1.57
CA LEU A 208 -18.67 -9.02 0.69
C LEU A 208 -19.78 -8.05 0.25
N GLU A 209 -20.95 -8.57 -0.13
CA GLU A 209 -22.11 -7.76 -0.51
C GLU A 209 -22.50 -6.75 0.58
N LYS A 210 -22.47 -7.17 1.85
CA LYS A 210 -22.83 -6.31 2.99
C LYS A 210 -21.83 -5.18 3.23
N ILE A 211 -20.54 -5.45 3.02
CA ILE A 211 -19.48 -4.47 3.26
C ILE A 211 -19.20 -3.61 2.02
N TRP A 212 -19.72 -4.01 0.86
CA TRP A 212 -19.44 -3.36 -0.42
C TRP A 212 -19.75 -1.87 -0.41
N PRO A 213 -20.89 -1.39 0.13
CA PRO A 213 -21.20 0.05 0.11
C PRO A 213 -20.18 0.90 0.88
N SER A 214 -19.70 0.44 2.04
CA SER A 214 -18.66 1.15 2.81
C SER A 214 -17.30 1.03 2.14
N PHE A 215 -16.97 -0.11 1.52
CA PHE A 215 -15.75 -0.27 0.74
C PHE A 215 -15.73 0.63 -0.50
N ALA A 216 -16.85 0.70 -1.25
CA ALA A 216 -17.02 1.60 -2.37
C ALA A 216 -16.91 3.07 -1.96
N GLY A 217 -17.49 3.45 -0.81
CA GLY A 217 -17.34 4.78 -0.24
C GLY A 217 -15.90 5.12 0.14
N LEU A 218 -15.17 4.18 0.75
CA LEU A 218 -13.75 4.34 1.06
C LEU A 218 -12.91 4.55 -0.22
N VAL A 219 -13.12 3.72 -1.24
CA VAL A 219 -12.40 3.84 -2.52
C VAL A 219 -12.76 5.13 -3.24
N ALA A 220 -14.02 5.56 -3.22
CA ALA A 220 -14.44 6.84 -3.77
C ALA A 220 -13.78 8.03 -3.05
N ALA A 221 -13.71 7.99 -1.72
CA ALA A 221 -13.02 8.99 -0.92
C ALA A 221 -11.51 9.01 -1.22
N LEU A 222 -10.88 7.83 -1.36
CA LEU A 222 -9.49 7.72 -1.79
C LEU A 222 -9.26 8.25 -3.20
N ALA A 223 -10.22 8.09 -4.11
CA ALA A 223 -10.13 8.53 -5.50
C ALA A 223 -10.50 10.01 -5.72
N ALA A 224 -10.79 10.76 -4.66
CA ALA A 224 -11.12 12.17 -4.77
C ALA A 224 -9.98 12.95 -5.49
N GLU A 225 -10.35 13.65 -6.56
CA GLU A 225 -9.38 14.29 -7.44
C GLU A 225 -8.54 15.35 -6.71
N ASP A 226 -9.13 16.06 -5.75
CA ASP A 226 -8.46 17.11 -5.00
C ASP A 226 -7.37 16.57 -4.04
N LEU A 227 -7.33 15.27 -3.73
CA LEU A 227 -6.28 14.65 -2.92
C LEU A 227 -4.99 14.42 -3.72
N TRP A 228 -5.09 14.09 -5.00
CA TRP A 228 -3.95 13.67 -5.83
C TRP A 228 -3.44 14.77 -6.76
N GLN A 229 -3.40 16.01 -6.25
CA GLN A 229 -2.80 17.15 -6.95
C GLN A 229 -1.32 17.27 -6.60
N PRO A 230 -0.41 17.55 -7.56
CA PRO A 230 1.02 17.73 -7.27
C PRO A 230 1.30 18.73 -6.13
N GLU A 231 0.49 19.79 -6.03
CA GLU A 231 0.60 20.83 -5.02
C GLU A 231 0.45 20.30 -3.59
N ASN A 232 -0.33 19.24 -3.39
CA ASN A 232 -0.54 18.63 -2.07
C ASN A 232 0.72 17.94 -1.52
N PHE A 233 1.66 17.59 -2.40
CA PHE A 233 2.91 16.92 -2.03
C PHE A 233 4.04 17.89 -1.73
N LYS A 234 3.83 19.20 -1.88
CA LYS A 234 4.75 20.23 -1.39
C LYS A 234 4.80 20.19 0.13
N LYS A 235 5.99 20.39 0.70
CA LYS A 235 6.23 20.21 2.14
C LYS A 235 5.24 20.98 3.02
N GLU A 236 4.91 22.22 2.69
CA GLU A 236 3.98 23.05 3.43
C GLU A 236 2.53 22.53 3.39
N ASN A 237 2.17 21.76 2.37
CA ASN A 237 0.82 21.26 2.15
C ASN A 237 0.60 19.83 2.65
N VAL A 238 1.66 19.07 2.94
CA VAL A 238 1.56 17.68 3.42
C VAL A 238 0.64 17.53 4.65
N PRO A 239 0.71 18.38 5.70
CA PRO A 239 -0.22 18.26 6.82
C PRO A 239 -1.69 18.44 6.40
N THR A 240 -1.95 19.42 5.54
CA THR A 240 -3.30 19.69 5.01
C THR A 240 -3.81 18.53 4.14
N PHE A 241 -2.95 18.00 3.29
CA PHE A 241 -3.23 16.81 2.49
C PHE A 241 -3.60 15.61 3.38
N LEU A 242 -2.78 15.31 4.40
CA LEU A 242 -3.02 14.22 5.33
C LEU A 242 -4.33 14.42 6.12
N ALA A 243 -4.62 15.64 6.56
CA ALA A 243 -5.86 15.96 7.26
C ALA A 243 -7.09 15.73 6.36
N LYS A 244 -7.06 16.20 5.10
CA LYS A 244 -8.13 15.95 4.12
C LYS A 244 -8.29 14.45 3.83
N PHE A 245 -7.18 13.76 3.61
CA PHE A 245 -7.17 12.32 3.35
C PHE A 245 -7.83 11.54 4.49
N ILE A 246 -7.44 11.81 5.75
CA ILE A 246 -8.02 11.15 6.92
C ILE A 246 -9.49 11.53 7.08
N ALA A 247 -9.84 12.80 6.91
CA ALA A 247 -11.22 13.24 7.04
C ALA A 247 -12.17 12.58 6.02
N ALA A 248 -11.70 12.39 4.79
CA ALA A 248 -12.46 11.73 3.74
C ALA A 248 -12.62 10.21 3.97
N THR A 249 -11.58 9.56 4.51
CA THR A 249 -11.51 8.08 4.57
C THR A 249 -11.94 7.48 5.91
N ALA A 250 -11.79 8.20 7.02
CA ALA A 250 -12.07 7.69 8.35
C ALA A 250 -13.52 7.22 8.55
N PRO A 251 -14.57 7.93 8.08
CA PRO A 251 -15.95 7.49 8.26
C PRO A 251 -16.23 6.11 7.64
N TYR A 252 -15.81 5.92 6.39
CA TYR A 252 -15.95 4.64 5.69
C TYR A 252 -15.10 3.54 6.31
N SER A 253 -13.92 3.89 6.83
CA SER A 253 -13.05 2.95 7.52
C SER A 253 -13.66 2.43 8.82
N VAL A 254 -14.38 3.28 9.57
CA VAL A 254 -15.12 2.86 10.78
C VAL A 254 -16.27 1.92 10.42
N GLN A 255 -17.06 2.27 9.40
CA GLN A 255 -18.15 1.39 8.96
C GLN A 255 -17.63 0.03 8.49
N LEU A 256 -16.56 0.04 7.69
CA LEU A 256 -15.92 -1.18 7.22
C LEU A 256 -15.36 -2.01 8.37
N ASP A 257 -14.72 -1.39 9.36
CA ASP A 257 -14.23 -2.08 10.56
C ASP A 257 -15.36 -2.72 11.36
N ALA A 258 -16.50 -2.03 11.53
CA ALA A 258 -17.66 -2.57 12.23
C ALA A 258 -18.20 -3.84 11.56
N HIS A 259 -18.31 -3.84 10.22
CA HIS A 259 -18.78 -5.01 9.50
C HIS A 259 -17.74 -6.14 9.44
N THR A 260 -16.47 -5.82 9.15
CA THR A 260 -15.41 -6.82 9.01
C THR A 260 -15.08 -7.48 10.34
N SER A 261 -15.14 -6.74 11.46
CA SER A 261 -15.03 -7.27 12.82
C SER A 261 -16.08 -8.36 13.08
N GLN A 262 -17.35 -8.07 12.77
CA GLN A 262 -18.45 -9.03 12.91
C GLN A 262 -18.32 -10.22 11.94
N MET A 263 -17.79 -10.00 10.74
CA MET A 263 -17.50 -11.07 9.78
C MET A 263 -16.40 -12.01 10.32
N VAL A 264 -15.29 -11.46 10.80
CA VAL A 264 -14.17 -12.24 11.37
C VAL A 264 -14.63 -13.02 12.59
N GLU A 265 -15.38 -12.41 13.50
CA GLU A 265 -15.90 -13.10 14.68
C GLU A 265 -16.81 -14.27 14.31
N ARG A 266 -17.69 -14.11 13.31
CA ARG A 266 -18.55 -15.20 12.82
C ARG A 266 -17.78 -16.31 12.14
N LEU A 267 -16.81 -15.98 11.29
CA LEU A 267 -16.03 -16.96 10.52
C LEU A 267 -15.01 -17.71 11.39
N THR A 268 -14.46 -17.07 12.43
CA THR A 268 -13.38 -17.64 13.25
C THR A 268 -13.81 -18.04 14.66
N GLY A 269 -14.97 -17.56 15.13
CA GLY A 269 -15.41 -17.71 16.52
C GLY A 269 -14.57 -16.92 17.52
N GLN A 270 -13.64 -16.07 17.08
CA GLN A 270 -12.79 -15.27 17.95
C GLN A 270 -13.30 -13.83 18.00
N PRO A 271 -13.44 -13.24 19.21
CA PRO A 271 -13.83 -11.85 19.33
C PRO A 271 -12.74 -10.98 18.69
N SER A 272 -13.14 -10.11 17.77
CA SER A 272 -12.27 -9.10 17.18
C SER A 272 -12.03 -7.98 18.20
N ASN A 273 -11.13 -8.18 19.16
CA ASN A 273 -10.77 -7.10 20.08
C ASN A 273 -9.72 -6.18 19.45
N ASN A 274 -10.17 -5.36 18.51
CA ASN A 274 -9.35 -4.33 17.84
C ASN A 274 -9.29 -3.02 18.63
N LYS A 275 -9.80 -2.98 19.87
CA LYS A 275 -9.82 -1.77 20.68
C LYS A 275 -8.46 -1.56 21.33
N LEU A 276 -7.94 -0.34 21.19
CA LEU A 276 -6.75 0.09 21.90
C LEU A 276 -7.13 0.39 23.34
N ASP A 277 -6.52 -0.30 24.30
CA ASP A 277 -6.64 0.07 25.71
C ASP A 277 -5.26 0.22 26.35
N TYR A 278 -5.19 0.79 27.55
CA TYR A 278 -3.92 1.03 28.20
C TYR A 278 -4.04 1.01 29.73
N ARG A 279 -2.90 0.76 30.38
CA ARG A 279 -2.74 0.85 31.83
C ARG A 279 -1.50 1.65 32.16
N ILE A 280 -1.65 2.68 32.99
CA ILE A 280 -0.51 3.44 33.51
C ILE A 280 0.05 2.65 34.69
N LEU A 281 1.28 2.16 34.55
CA LEU A 281 1.97 1.36 35.56
C LEU A 281 2.66 2.23 36.61
N SER A 282 3.26 3.33 36.15
CA SER A 282 3.89 4.32 37.02
C SER A 282 3.90 5.70 36.37
N GLN A 283 3.92 6.74 37.19
CA GLN A 283 3.99 8.12 36.74
C GLN A 283 4.83 8.94 37.73
N SER A 284 5.69 9.80 37.19
CA SER A 284 6.49 10.77 37.92
C SER A 284 6.58 12.07 37.11
N ASN A 285 7.17 13.13 37.67
CA ASN A 285 7.27 14.43 37.00
C ASN A 285 7.92 14.31 35.62
N GLY A 286 7.09 14.33 34.58
CA GLY A 286 7.48 14.26 33.17
C GLY A 286 7.87 12.87 32.65
N ASN A 287 7.63 11.78 33.39
CA ASN A 287 7.86 10.41 32.91
C ASN A 287 6.69 9.49 33.29
N ALA A 288 6.32 8.56 32.42
CA ALA A 288 5.29 7.56 32.69
C ALA A 288 5.70 6.20 32.09
N GLU A 289 5.33 5.12 32.76
CA GLU A 289 5.39 3.77 32.22
C GLU A 289 3.97 3.30 31.92
N VAL A 290 3.73 2.89 30.68
CA VAL A 290 2.40 2.56 30.17
C VAL A 290 2.43 1.18 29.54
N GLU A 291 1.48 0.33 29.88
CA GLU A 291 1.24 -0.95 29.24
C GLU A 291 0.10 -0.76 28.23
N LEU A 292 0.35 -1.05 26.95
CA LEU A 292 -0.71 -1.07 25.94
C LEU A 292 -1.39 -2.42 25.94
N LEU A 293 -2.70 -2.42 26.14
CA LEU A 293 -3.54 -3.61 26.16
C LEU A 293 -4.17 -3.75 24.77
N ALA A 294 -3.67 -4.68 23.95
CA ALA A 294 -4.14 -4.93 22.60
C ALA A 294 -4.42 -6.43 22.40
N GLY A 295 -5.69 -6.83 22.51
CA GLY A 295 -6.15 -8.19 22.22
C GLY A 295 -5.41 -9.31 22.99
N PRO A 296 -5.37 -10.55 22.46
CA PRO A 296 -4.72 -11.70 23.10
C PRO A 296 -3.18 -11.70 22.97
N ILE A 297 -2.57 -10.60 22.52
CA ILE A 297 -1.14 -10.50 22.21
C ILE A 297 -0.39 -9.86 23.39
N THR A 298 0.92 -10.10 23.46
CA THR A 298 1.85 -9.49 24.41
C THR A 298 1.62 -7.98 24.51
N SER A 299 1.27 -7.51 25.70
CA SER A 299 1.07 -6.09 26.02
C SER A 299 2.42 -5.38 26.12
N PRO A 300 2.83 -4.54 25.15
CA PRO A 300 4.12 -3.87 25.23
C PRO A 300 4.09 -2.80 26.32
N LYS A 301 5.19 -2.71 27.07
CA LYS A 301 5.44 -1.63 28.01
C LYS A 301 6.22 -0.52 27.32
N LEU A 302 5.74 0.71 27.44
CA LEU A 302 6.31 1.92 26.88
C LEU A 302 6.72 2.87 28.00
N THR A 303 7.94 3.39 27.92
CA THR A 303 8.38 4.50 28.76
C THR A 303 8.22 5.80 27.98
N LEU A 304 7.29 6.63 28.45
CA LEU A 304 6.95 7.93 27.88
C LEU A 304 7.63 9.04 28.67
N ARG A 305 8.19 10.02 27.96
CA ARG A 305 8.76 11.23 28.55
C ARG A 305 8.06 12.48 28.01
N LYS A 306 7.63 13.37 28.90
CA LYS A 306 7.02 14.64 28.53
C LYS A 306 8.08 15.59 27.97
N THR A 307 7.84 16.08 26.76
CA THR A 307 8.68 17.05 26.06
C THR A 307 7.78 18.11 25.42
N GLY A 308 7.79 19.33 25.96
CA GLY A 308 6.84 20.38 25.55
C GLY A 308 5.39 19.93 25.78
N ASN A 309 4.61 19.88 24.69
CA ASN A 309 3.19 19.52 24.72
C ASN A 309 2.94 18.02 24.51
N GLN A 310 3.97 17.18 24.41
CA GLN A 310 3.85 15.79 23.97
C GLN A 310 4.41 14.80 24.99
N TRP A 311 3.87 13.58 24.99
CA TRP A 311 4.44 12.42 25.69
C TRP A 311 5.09 11.48 24.68
N ILE A 312 6.42 11.39 24.72
CA ILE A 312 7.22 10.76 23.67
C ILE A 312 7.73 9.40 24.14
N PRO A 313 7.46 8.30 23.41
CA PRO A 313 8.11 7.01 23.65
C PRO A 313 9.55 7.05 23.16
N GLY A 314 10.51 7.14 24.09
CA GLY A 314 11.88 7.53 23.77
C GLY A 314 12.59 6.60 22.78
N LYS A 315 12.46 5.27 22.98
CA LYS A 315 13.10 4.27 22.11
C LYS A 315 12.46 4.25 20.72
N GLU A 316 11.14 4.12 20.67
CA GLU A 316 10.35 4.02 19.43
C GLU A 316 10.54 5.27 18.56
N MET A 317 10.61 6.45 19.18
CA MET A 317 10.84 7.70 18.47
C MET A 317 12.28 7.84 17.96
N SER A 318 13.27 7.29 18.69
CA SER A 318 14.64 7.20 18.18
C SER A 318 14.73 6.26 16.98
N ASP A 319 14.11 5.08 17.05
CA ASP A 319 14.06 4.11 15.96
C ASP A 319 13.37 4.70 14.71
N MET A 320 12.23 5.37 14.92
CA MET A 320 11.50 6.08 13.86
C MET A 320 12.33 7.21 13.26
N ARG A 321 13.07 7.97 14.08
CA ARG A 321 13.98 9.01 13.60
C ARG A 321 15.07 8.43 12.70
N GLN A 322 15.72 7.35 13.11
CA GLN A 322 16.73 6.69 12.30
C GLN A 322 16.16 6.16 10.98
N ALA A 323 14.94 5.63 10.98
CA ALA A 323 14.26 5.18 9.77
C ALA A 323 13.96 6.37 8.82
N LEU A 324 13.52 7.51 9.36
CA LEU A 324 13.28 8.73 8.59
C LEU A 324 14.57 9.29 7.99
N ASP A 325 15.66 9.31 8.75
CA ASP A 325 16.98 9.73 8.26
C ASP A 325 17.49 8.85 7.12
N LYS A 326 17.33 7.52 7.25
CA LYS A 326 17.65 6.57 6.19
C LYS A 326 16.77 6.80 4.95
N ALA A 327 15.47 6.98 5.13
CA ALA A 327 14.54 7.22 4.03
C ALA A 327 14.86 8.51 3.25
N LEU A 328 15.19 9.60 3.96
CA LEU A 328 15.65 10.85 3.35
C LEU A 328 16.92 10.63 2.51
N ALA A 329 17.92 9.95 3.07
CA ALA A 329 19.14 9.62 2.34
C ALA A 329 18.88 8.72 1.13
N SER A 330 17.98 7.74 1.27
CA SER A 330 17.59 6.85 0.17
C SER A 330 16.91 7.62 -0.97
N VAL A 331 15.97 8.52 -0.67
CA VAL A 331 15.31 9.36 -1.70
C VAL A 331 16.32 10.29 -2.39
N ASP A 332 17.30 10.83 -1.65
CA ASP A 332 18.36 11.64 -2.24
C ASP A 332 19.22 10.85 -3.24
N SER A 333 19.44 9.56 -2.96
CA SER A 333 20.17 8.62 -3.82
C SER A 333 19.38 8.09 -5.02
N VAL A 334 18.07 8.37 -5.12
CA VAL A 334 17.26 7.98 -6.28
C VAL A 334 17.79 8.73 -7.51
N ASP A 335 18.36 7.98 -8.43
CA ASP A 335 18.77 8.46 -9.74
C ASP A 335 17.63 8.34 -10.76
N ASN A 336 17.87 8.88 -11.96
CA ASN A 336 16.90 8.86 -13.05
C ASN A 336 16.53 7.44 -13.50
N SER A 337 17.42 6.45 -13.29
CA SER A 337 17.13 5.05 -13.65
C SER A 337 16.08 4.47 -12.70
N VAL A 338 16.22 4.67 -11.39
CA VAL A 338 15.27 4.20 -10.38
C VAL A 338 13.92 4.91 -10.59
N ALA A 339 13.92 6.23 -10.75
CA ALA A 339 12.70 7.00 -10.99
C ALA A 339 11.96 6.53 -12.25
N SER A 340 12.69 6.31 -13.35
CA SER A 340 12.10 5.81 -14.60
C SER A 340 11.49 4.41 -14.45
N ARG A 341 12.10 3.54 -13.64
CA ARG A 341 11.53 2.21 -13.36
C ARG A 341 10.23 2.29 -12.58
N VAL A 342 10.18 3.16 -11.58
CA VAL A 342 8.94 3.40 -10.83
C VAL A 342 7.86 3.94 -11.76
N GLN A 343 8.20 4.90 -12.64
CA GLN A 343 7.26 5.41 -13.63
C GLN A 343 6.76 4.32 -14.58
N LEU A 344 7.64 3.44 -15.07
CA LEU A 344 7.23 2.31 -15.93
C LEU A 344 6.31 1.33 -15.20
N ALA A 345 6.59 1.04 -13.93
CA ALA A 345 5.73 0.21 -13.11
C ALA A 345 4.35 0.84 -12.91
N LEU A 346 4.28 2.15 -12.62
CA LEU A 346 3.03 2.89 -12.50
C LEU A 346 2.23 2.91 -13.81
N ILE A 347 2.89 3.12 -14.96
CA ILE A 347 2.24 3.06 -16.28
C ILE A 347 1.61 1.68 -16.47
N ALA A 348 2.33 0.63 -16.08
CA ALA A 348 1.86 -0.72 -16.26
C ALA A 348 0.70 -1.11 -15.36
N ILE A 349 0.77 -0.74 -14.08
CA ILE A 349 -0.35 -0.88 -13.15
C ILE A 349 -1.56 -0.10 -13.69
N ASN A 350 -1.34 1.13 -14.15
CA ASN A 350 -2.42 1.94 -14.70
C ASN A 350 -3.06 1.30 -15.95
N GLY A 351 -2.26 0.70 -16.84
CA GLY A 351 -2.78 -0.05 -17.99
C GLY A 351 -3.61 -1.27 -17.59
N ALA A 352 -3.16 -2.03 -16.58
CA ALA A 352 -3.87 -3.22 -16.11
C ALA A 352 -5.15 -2.89 -15.32
N VAL A 353 -5.10 -1.87 -14.45
CA VAL A 353 -6.28 -1.39 -13.72
C VAL A 353 -7.26 -0.70 -14.68
N GLY A 354 -6.76 0.06 -15.65
CA GLY A 354 -7.58 0.67 -16.71
C GLY A 354 -8.31 -0.38 -17.53
N SER A 355 -7.63 -1.44 -17.97
CA SER A 355 -8.27 -2.48 -18.78
C SER A 355 -9.42 -3.17 -18.04
N LEU A 356 -9.28 -3.40 -16.73
CA LEU A 356 -10.35 -3.90 -15.86
C LEU A 356 -11.52 -2.93 -15.74
N ALA A 357 -11.25 -1.64 -15.55
CA ALA A 357 -12.27 -0.60 -15.55
C ALA A 357 -13.02 -0.53 -16.90
N ASP A 358 -12.32 -0.80 -18.00
CA ASP A 358 -12.84 -0.81 -19.37
C ASP A 358 -13.53 -2.14 -19.75
N ALA A 359 -13.58 -3.14 -18.86
CA ALA A 359 -14.11 -4.45 -19.20
C ALA A 359 -15.62 -4.40 -19.53
N ASN A 360 -16.01 -4.96 -20.67
CA ASN A 360 -17.39 -4.83 -21.18
C ASN A 360 -18.25 -6.07 -20.97
N SER A 361 -17.67 -7.17 -20.50
CA SER A 361 -18.39 -8.41 -20.20
C SER A 361 -17.74 -9.13 -19.02
N GLN A 362 -18.47 -10.08 -18.44
CA GLN A 362 -17.94 -10.94 -17.39
C GLN A 362 -16.68 -11.69 -17.82
N GLN A 363 -16.67 -12.25 -19.04
CA GLN A 363 -15.54 -13.01 -19.54
C GLN A 363 -14.30 -12.13 -19.68
N ASP A 364 -14.46 -10.97 -20.33
CA ASP A 364 -13.39 -9.97 -20.50
C ASP A 364 -12.84 -9.50 -19.14
N PHE A 365 -13.73 -9.23 -18.17
CA PHE A 365 -13.32 -8.87 -16.82
C PHE A 365 -12.50 -9.97 -16.14
N ASN A 366 -12.95 -11.24 -16.20
CA ASN A 366 -12.25 -12.37 -15.60
C ASN A 366 -10.85 -12.58 -16.21
N GLU A 367 -10.73 -12.49 -17.54
CA GLU A 367 -9.44 -12.63 -18.24
C GLU A 367 -8.45 -11.53 -17.85
N LYS A 368 -8.93 -10.29 -17.76
CA LYS A 368 -8.13 -9.13 -17.32
C LYS A 368 -7.78 -9.21 -15.83
N ALA A 369 -8.67 -9.71 -14.99
CA ALA A 369 -8.41 -9.90 -13.56
C ALA A 369 -7.32 -10.94 -13.36
N GLN A 370 -7.35 -12.03 -14.12
CA GLN A 370 -6.32 -13.06 -14.09
C GLN A 370 -4.95 -12.50 -14.52
N THR A 371 -4.92 -11.67 -15.58
CA THR A 371 -3.71 -10.97 -16.02
C THR A 371 -3.12 -10.09 -14.91
N LEU A 372 -3.96 -9.34 -14.20
CA LEU A 372 -3.52 -8.53 -13.06
C LEU A 372 -2.98 -9.38 -11.91
N ILE A 373 -3.65 -10.49 -11.57
CA ILE A 373 -3.18 -11.44 -10.57
C ILE A 373 -1.79 -11.98 -10.93
N ASP A 374 -1.59 -12.36 -12.19
CA ASP A 374 -0.31 -12.91 -12.64
C ASP A 374 0.77 -11.85 -12.68
N LEU A 375 0.45 -10.61 -13.08
CA LEU A 375 1.35 -9.47 -12.92
C LEU A 375 1.77 -9.30 -11.46
N PHE A 376 0.83 -9.31 -10.51
CA PHE A 376 1.18 -9.22 -9.09
C PHE A 376 2.03 -10.38 -8.60
N LYS A 377 1.83 -11.61 -9.09
CA LYS A 377 2.71 -12.73 -8.76
C LYS A 377 4.13 -12.53 -9.29
N THR A 378 4.29 -11.95 -10.47
CA THR A 378 5.63 -11.66 -11.03
C THR A 378 6.35 -10.53 -10.31
N LEU A 379 5.61 -9.55 -9.78
CA LEU A 379 6.15 -8.41 -9.06
C LEU A 379 6.34 -8.70 -7.56
N ALA A 380 5.56 -9.63 -7.01
CA ALA A 380 5.76 -10.10 -5.65
C ALA A 380 7.14 -10.77 -5.59
N PRO A 381 8.07 -10.30 -4.73
CA PRO A 381 9.33 -10.98 -4.56
C PRO A 381 9.02 -12.43 -4.14
N GLU A 382 9.41 -13.40 -4.98
CA GLU A 382 9.40 -14.83 -4.63
C GLU A 382 10.21 -14.97 -3.34
N ASN A 383 9.52 -14.96 -2.19
CA ASN A 383 10.10 -15.10 -0.85
C ASN A 383 11.44 -14.34 -0.69
N GLY A 384 11.36 -13.06 -0.31
CA GLY A 384 12.53 -12.25 0.01
C GLY A 384 13.57 -13.01 0.85
N PRO A 385 14.87 -12.70 0.69
CA PRO A 385 16.00 -13.46 1.24
C PRO A 385 16.04 -13.39 2.77
N GLY A 386 15.18 -14.19 3.39
CA GLY A 386 15.12 -14.47 4.83
C GLY A 386 15.23 -15.97 5.12
N GLY A 387 15.62 -16.76 4.11
CA GLY A 387 16.10 -18.12 4.31
C GLY A 387 17.41 -18.08 5.09
N ALA A 388 17.30 -18.04 6.42
CA ALA A 388 18.41 -18.40 7.29
C ALA A 388 19.00 -19.73 6.78
N PRO A 389 20.32 -19.86 6.68
CA PRO A 389 20.93 -21.11 6.25
C PRO A 389 20.39 -22.20 7.17
N ASN A 390 19.67 -23.15 6.57
CA ASN A 390 19.20 -24.36 7.22
C ASN A 390 20.45 -25.08 7.75
N GLY A 391 20.79 -24.79 9.01
CA GLY A 391 21.92 -25.38 9.70
C GLY A 391 21.69 -26.87 9.72
N GLY A 392 22.46 -27.57 8.88
CA GLY A 392 22.41 -29.01 8.78
C GLY A 392 22.43 -29.64 10.17
N GLN A 393 21.39 -30.43 10.44
CA GLN A 393 21.42 -31.41 11.51
C GLN A 393 22.61 -32.33 11.24
N GLY A 394 23.73 -32.07 11.93
CA GLY A 394 24.82 -33.03 12.03
C GLY A 394 24.30 -34.33 12.67
N PRO A 395 24.79 -35.50 12.23
CA PRO A 395 24.34 -36.77 12.78
C PRO A 395 24.71 -36.86 14.25
N ARG A 396 23.72 -37.09 15.12
CA ARG A 396 23.94 -37.63 16.47
C ARG A 396 24.46 -39.07 16.34
N GLY A 397 25.76 -39.20 16.13
CA GLY A 397 26.50 -40.45 16.35
C GLY A 397 26.81 -40.60 17.83
N GLY A 398 26.23 -41.62 18.46
CA GLY A 398 26.48 -41.91 19.86
C GLY A 398 27.77 -42.69 20.13
N ARG A 399 28.11 -42.68 21.42
CA ARG A 399 28.63 -43.79 22.25
C ARG A 399 30.15 -44.08 22.32
N ARG A 400 30.55 -44.27 23.59
CA ARG A 400 31.77 -44.91 24.17
C ARG A 400 33.06 -44.09 24.10
N GLY A 401 33.88 -43.97 25.14
CA GLY A 401 33.94 -44.63 26.45
C GLY A 401 35.41 -44.82 26.85
N GLY A 402 35.75 -44.50 28.12
CA GLY A 402 37.05 -44.77 28.76
C GLY A 402 38.14 -43.71 28.47
N GLY A 403 38.99 -43.29 29.39
CA GLY A 403 39.21 -43.59 30.79
C GLY A 403 40.55 -42.98 31.25
N ARG A 404 40.68 -42.77 32.57
CA ARG A 404 41.90 -42.71 33.41
C ARG A 404 42.96 -41.58 33.28
N GLY A 405 43.29 -41.05 34.47
CA GLY A 405 44.55 -40.38 34.89
C GLY A 405 44.31 -38.90 35.20
N GLY A 406 44.29 -38.37 36.43
CA GLY A 406 45.07 -38.62 37.65
C GLY A 406 46.12 -37.50 37.82
N PRO A 407 46.82 -37.37 38.97
CA PRO A 407 46.37 -37.09 40.34
C PRO A 407 45.90 -35.65 40.61
#